data_AF-A0A194QR50-F1
#
_entry.id   AF-A0A194QR50-F1
#
_cell.length_a   1.000
_cell.length_b   1.000
_cell.length_c   1.000
_cell.angle_alpha   90.00
_cell.angle_beta   90.00
_cell.angle_gamma   90.00
#
_symmetry.space_group_name_H-M   'P 1'
#
loop_
_entity.id
_entity.type
_entity.pdbx_description
1 polymer ?
#
loop_
_entity_poly.entity_id
_entity_poly.type
_entity_poly.pdbx_seq_one_letter_code
_entity_poly.pdbx_strand_id
1 'polypeptide(L)'
;MSGRGYYYKTINIAYVQNPILAIFKSAAVKLNDRQDRHERLVKLSRDITIESKRIIFLLHSAITKETCEKAVSEAIIRLQKLAKGPIKSIGLELENIPSYLHWRAVTPGFQEYVEARTLCSLMQTQNIITFQEMQDELTYKIEDEANDKERSVITMLTQNDYMLGIADLTGELMRRAINSIASGDSEECFNCCQNVRDLYTGYLGVTGCSRDLIRKLSTTRRNVEKVEAAVYALRVRGGEAPPALLAAAPPSWDAASTHSDDEGFY
;
A
#
# COMPACT_ATOMS: atom_id res chain seq x y z
N MET A 1 65.88 -28.44 0.86
CA MET A 1 64.41 -28.33 0.59
C MET A 1 63.78 -27.18 1.40
N SER A 2 64.09 -25.90 1.09
CA SER A 2 63.58 -24.75 1.88
C SER A 2 62.97 -23.61 1.04
N GLY A 3 62.88 -23.77 -0.29
CA GLY A 3 62.47 -22.68 -1.20
C GLY A 3 60.95 -22.49 -1.38
N ARG A 4 60.12 -23.53 -1.24
CA ARG A 4 58.67 -23.43 -1.56
C ARG A 4 57.82 -22.77 -0.48
N GLY A 5 58.24 -22.83 0.78
CA GLY A 5 57.49 -22.25 1.91
C GLY A 5 57.53 -20.72 1.95
N TYR A 6 58.65 -20.11 1.54
CA TYR A 6 58.79 -18.66 1.49
C TYR A 6 57.98 -18.03 0.35
N TYR A 7 57.99 -18.62 -0.86
CA TYR A 7 57.22 -18.11 -2.00
C TYR A 7 55.70 -18.12 -1.75
N TYR A 8 55.15 -19.18 -1.13
CA TYR A 8 53.73 -19.23 -0.77
C TYR A 8 53.34 -18.20 0.29
N LYS A 9 54.23 -17.90 1.24
CA LYS A 9 54.00 -16.90 2.28
C LYS A 9 54.04 -15.48 1.72
N THR A 10 54.99 -15.18 0.82
CA THR A 10 55.10 -13.86 0.17
C THR A 10 53.97 -13.58 -0.81
N ILE A 11 53.51 -14.58 -1.57
CA ILE A 11 52.32 -14.44 -2.44
C ILE A 11 51.05 -14.17 -1.61
N ASN A 12 50.89 -14.86 -0.47
CA ASN A 12 49.75 -14.61 0.45
C ASN A 12 49.79 -13.21 1.06
N ILE A 13 50.97 -12.70 1.42
CA ILE A 13 51.11 -11.36 2.01
C ILE A 13 50.79 -10.27 0.96
N ALA A 14 51.22 -10.43 -0.30
CA ALA A 14 50.87 -9.52 -1.38
C ALA A 14 49.36 -9.56 -1.74
N TYR A 15 48.72 -10.73 -1.60
CA TYR A 15 47.27 -10.89 -1.78
C TYR A 15 46.46 -10.19 -0.67
N VAL A 16 46.99 -10.17 0.56
CA VAL A 16 46.34 -9.52 1.72
C VAL A 16 46.50 -8.00 1.71
N GLN A 17 47.55 -7.47 1.09
CA GLN A 17 47.82 -6.02 0.99
C GLN A 17 47.51 -5.39 -0.38
N ASN A 18 46.78 -6.08 -1.26
CA ASN A 18 46.40 -5.47 -2.53
C ASN A 18 45.31 -4.39 -2.30
N PRO A 19 45.61 -3.10 -2.58
CA PRO A 19 44.66 -2.01 -2.35
C PRO A 19 43.37 -2.18 -3.15
N ILE A 20 43.43 -2.81 -4.32
CA ILE A 20 42.25 -3.12 -5.15
C ILE A 20 41.38 -4.16 -4.43
N LEU A 21 41.97 -5.24 -3.90
CA LEU A 21 41.22 -6.24 -3.15
C LEU A 21 40.61 -5.67 -1.87
N ALA A 22 41.29 -4.73 -1.19
CA ALA A 22 40.74 -4.03 -0.04
C ALA A 22 39.51 -3.17 -0.42
N ILE A 23 39.57 -2.46 -1.56
CA ILE A 23 38.44 -1.70 -2.11
C ILE A 23 37.25 -2.64 -2.40
N PHE A 24 37.48 -3.76 -3.09
CA PHE A 24 36.40 -4.72 -3.40
C PHE A 24 35.82 -5.36 -2.14
N LYS A 25 36.64 -5.68 -1.13
CA LYS A 25 36.13 -6.17 0.16
C LYS A 25 35.26 -5.14 0.87
N SER A 26 35.67 -3.87 0.91
CA SER A 26 34.88 -2.79 1.48
C SER A 26 33.57 -2.58 0.72
N ALA A 27 33.61 -2.62 -0.62
CA ALA A 27 32.41 -2.53 -1.45
C ALA A 27 31.46 -3.71 -1.22
N ALA A 28 31.99 -4.94 -1.14
CA ALA A 28 31.18 -6.14 -0.87
C ALA A 28 30.46 -6.04 0.48
N VAL A 29 31.13 -5.58 1.54
CA VAL A 29 30.48 -5.36 2.85
C VAL A 29 29.32 -4.37 2.75
N LYS A 30 29.52 -3.24 2.04
CA LYS A 30 28.46 -2.23 1.86
C LYS A 30 27.29 -2.75 1.02
N LEU A 31 27.56 -3.54 -0.03
CA LEU A 31 26.52 -4.14 -0.88
C LEU A 31 25.73 -5.19 -0.11
N ASN A 32 26.40 -6.02 0.69
CA ASN A 32 25.74 -7.02 1.53
C ASN A 32 24.87 -6.36 2.61
N ASP A 33 25.37 -5.34 3.33
CA ASP A 33 24.54 -4.60 4.31
C ASP A 33 23.31 -3.98 3.67
N ARG A 34 23.47 -3.40 2.47
CA ARG A 34 22.34 -2.87 1.70
C ARG A 34 21.34 -3.97 1.32
N GLN A 35 21.80 -5.13 0.86
CA GLN A 35 20.92 -6.24 0.49
C GLN A 35 20.19 -6.77 1.72
N ASP A 36 20.89 -7.01 2.82
CA ASP A 36 20.30 -7.50 4.06
C ASP A 36 19.23 -6.52 4.59
N ARG A 37 19.50 -5.21 4.51
CA ARG A 37 18.49 -4.18 4.82
C ARG A 37 17.29 -4.26 3.89
N HIS A 38 17.53 -4.39 2.58
CA HIS A 38 16.44 -4.52 1.61
C HIS A 38 15.54 -5.71 1.93
N GLU A 39 16.12 -6.88 2.24
CA GLU A 39 15.35 -8.07 2.64
C GLU A 39 14.56 -7.88 3.94
N ARG A 40 15.13 -7.19 4.94
CA ARG A 40 14.39 -6.84 6.17
C ARG A 40 13.18 -5.96 5.87
N LEU A 41 13.35 -4.96 5.00
CA LEU A 41 12.27 -4.05 4.59
C LEU A 41 11.19 -4.77 3.78
N VAL A 42 11.57 -5.69 2.87
CA VAL A 42 10.61 -6.51 2.11
C VAL A 42 9.74 -7.34 3.05
N LYS A 43 10.33 -7.94 4.10
CA LYS A 43 9.57 -8.70 5.11
C LYS A 43 8.58 -7.82 5.85
N LEU A 44 9.01 -6.66 6.37
CA LEU A 44 8.12 -5.70 7.04
C LEU A 44 6.97 -5.25 6.13
N SER A 45 7.29 -4.92 4.88
CA SER A 45 6.33 -4.55 3.84
C SER A 45 5.29 -5.64 3.60
N ARG A 46 5.73 -6.90 3.49
CA ARG A 46 4.85 -8.04 3.30
C ARG A 46 3.90 -8.24 4.47
N ASP A 47 4.38 -8.11 5.70
CA ASP A 47 3.57 -8.22 6.91
C ASP A 47 2.50 -7.10 6.97
N ILE A 48 2.88 -5.87 6.62
CA ILE A 48 1.95 -4.74 6.50
C ILE A 48 0.89 -5.01 5.44
N THR A 49 1.25 -5.50 4.26
CA THR A 49 0.29 -5.83 3.20
C THR A 49 -0.69 -6.90 3.66
N ILE A 50 -0.21 -7.99 4.27
CA ILE A 50 -1.08 -9.09 4.72
C ILE A 50 -2.08 -8.59 5.75
N GLU A 51 -1.62 -7.82 6.73
CA GLU A 51 -2.49 -7.34 7.80
C GLU A 51 -3.46 -6.25 7.33
N SER A 52 -3.03 -5.36 6.43
CA SER A 52 -3.89 -4.35 5.82
C SER A 52 -5.02 -5.00 5.00
N LYS A 53 -4.73 -6.06 4.23
CA LYS A 53 -5.77 -6.89 3.57
C LYS A 53 -6.76 -7.47 4.54
N ARG A 54 -6.28 -8.04 5.65
CA ARG A 54 -7.16 -8.60 6.68
C ARG A 54 -8.07 -7.55 7.30
N ILE A 55 -7.58 -6.33 7.48
CA ILE A 55 -8.38 -5.19 7.94
C ILE A 55 -9.42 -4.81 6.90
N ILE A 56 -9.08 -4.75 5.61
CA ILE A 56 -10.03 -4.51 4.52
C ILE A 56 -11.14 -5.58 4.52
N PHE A 57 -10.78 -6.86 4.63
CA PHE A 57 -11.76 -7.96 4.72
C PHE A 57 -12.67 -7.84 5.95
N LEU A 58 -12.11 -7.47 7.11
CA LEU A 58 -12.89 -7.21 8.32
C LEU A 58 -13.91 -6.10 8.09
N LEU A 59 -13.50 -4.98 7.49
CA LEU A 59 -14.36 -3.84 7.20
C LEU A 59 -15.48 -4.17 6.21
N HIS A 60 -15.24 -5.07 5.25
CA HIS A 60 -16.26 -5.57 4.33
C HIS A 60 -17.25 -6.56 4.96
N SER A 61 -16.82 -7.31 5.97
CA SER A 61 -17.66 -8.34 6.60
C SER A 61 -18.80 -7.76 7.44
N ALA A 62 -18.73 -6.48 7.79
CA ALA A 62 -19.72 -5.81 8.61
C ALA A 62 -20.89 -5.28 7.76
N ILE A 63 -22.10 -5.75 8.05
CA ILE A 63 -23.33 -5.44 7.29
C ILE A 63 -24.29 -4.58 8.12
N THR A 64 -24.43 -4.87 9.42
CA THR A 64 -25.32 -4.13 10.32
C THR A 64 -24.59 -2.96 10.96
N LYS A 65 -25.31 -1.91 11.37
CA LYS A 65 -24.71 -0.75 12.06
C LYS A 65 -23.86 -1.15 13.26
N GLU A 66 -24.37 -2.04 14.13
CA GLU A 66 -23.63 -2.52 15.30
C GLU A 66 -22.35 -3.30 14.92
N THR A 67 -22.41 -4.15 13.90
CA THR A 67 -21.22 -4.89 13.45
C THR A 67 -20.21 -3.97 12.76
N CYS A 68 -20.67 -2.93 12.05
CA CYS A 68 -19.82 -1.90 11.47
C CYS A 68 -19.05 -1.14 12.55
N GLU A 69 -19.72 -0.68 13.60
CA GLU A 69 -19.07 0.04 14.72
C GLU A 69 -17.98 -0.82 15.39
N LYS A 70 -18.26 -2.12 15.61
CA LYS A 70 -17.28 -3.06 16.18
C LYS A 70 -16.11 -3.30 15.23
N ALA A 71 -16.38 -3.55 13.95
CA ALA A 71 -15.36 -3.79 12.93
C ALA A 71 -14.46 -2.57 12.74
N VAL A 72 -15.02 -1.35 12.73
CA VAL A 72 -14.26 -0.09 12.66
C VAL A 72 -13.39 0.08 13.91
N SER A 73 -13.94 -0.16 15.10
CA SER A 73 -13.18 -0.05 16.35
C SER A 73 -12.01 -1.03 16.39
N GLU A 74 -12.22 -2.28 15.96
CA GLU A 74 -11.16 -3.28 15.84
C GLU A 74 -10.12 -2.89 14.76
N ALA A 75 -10.58 -2.43 13.60
CA ALA A 75 -9.71 -1.97 12.51
C ALA A 75 -8.80 -0.84 12.95
N ILE A 76 -9.30 0.16 13.67
CA ILE A 76 -8.50 1.27 14.21
C ILE A 76 -7.38 0.74 15.12
N ILE A 77 -7.68 -0.19 16.01
CA ILE A 77 -6.67 -0.79 16.91
C ILE A 77 -5.59 -1.52 16.09
N ARG A 78 -5.97 -2.27 15.06
CA ARG A 78 -5.03 -3.02 14.21
C ARG A 78 -4.19 -2.10 13.34
N LEU A 79 -4.79 -1.04 12.78
CA LEU A 79 -4.08 0.01 12.04
C LEU A 79 -3.07 0.76 12.92
N GLN A 80 -3.43 1.07 14.16
CA GLN A 80 -2.52 1.68 15.13
C GLN A 80 -1.35 0.74 15.48
N LYS A 81 -1.59 -0.57 15.57
CA LYS A 81 -0.52 -1.57 15.74
C LYS A 81 0.42 -1.62 14.54
N LEU A 82 -0.11 -1.50 13.32
CA LEU A 82 0.71 -1.42 12.10
C LEU A 82 1.59 -0.16 12.10
N ALA A 83 0.99 1.01 12.39
CA ALA A 83 1.70 2.28 12.49
C ALA A 83 2.81 2.21 13.54
N LYS A 84 2.48 1.85 14.78
CA LYS A 84 3.44 1.81 15.90
C LYS A 84 4.43 0.65 15.85
N GLY A 85 4.16 -0.38 15.06
CA GLY A 85 4.98 -1.59 14.92
C GLY A 85 5.78 -1.58 13.62
N PRO A 86 5.41 -2.40 12.61
CA PRO A 86 6.22 -2.61 11.42
C PRO A 86 6.48 -1.33 10.62
N ILE A 87 5.54 -0.38 10.57
CA ILE A 87 5.74 0.88 9.84
C ILE A 87 6.75 1.79 10.55
N LYS A 88 6.69 1.88 11.89
CA LYS A 88 7.73 2.52 12.69
C LYS A 88 9.10 1.85 12.50
N SER A 89 9.15 0.52 12.45
CA SER A 89 10.39 -0.23 12.19
C SER A 89 11.01 0.11 10.84
N ILE A 90 10.21 0.32 9.78
CA ILE A 90 10.71 0.81 8.49
C ILE A 90 11.39 2.18 8.64
N GLY A 91 10.77 3.11 9.38
CA GLY A 91 11.33 4.44 9.63
C GLY A 91 12.66 4.39 10.39
N LEU A 92 12.77 3.51 11.39
CA LEU A 92 14.01 3.25 12.13
C LEU A 92 15.11 2.66 11.25
N GLU A 93 14.78 1.66 10.43
CA GLU A 93 15.73 0.98 9.55
C GLU A 93 16.27 1.90 8.43
N LEU A 94 15.47 2.89 8.03
CA LEU A 94 15.82 3.88 7.00
C LEU A 94 16.29 5.22 7.59
N GLU A 95 16.48 5.30 8.90
CA GLU A 95 16.95 6.52 9.53
C GLU A 95 18.36 6.88 9.02
N ASN A 96 18.56 8.14 8.63
CA ASN A 96 19.80 8.64 8.02
C ASN A 96 20.20 7.98 6.69
N ILE A 97 19.28 7.23 6.06
CA ILE A 97 19.48 6.61 4.75
C ILE A 97 18.51 7.27 3.76
N PRO A 98 18.95 7.59 2.54
CA PRO A 98 18.03 8.10 1.53
C PRO A 98 16.92 7.09 1.24
N SER A 99 15.68 7.41 1.64
CA SER A 99 14.55 6.47 1.61
C SER A 99 14.23 5.94 0.20
N TYR A 100 14.48 6.75 -0.83
CA TYR A 100 14.28 6.35 -2.24
C TYR A 100 15.13 5.15 -2.67
N LEU A 101 16.20 4.82 -1.94
CA LEU A 101 17.08 3.70 -2.27
C LEU A 101 16.39 2.34 -2.05
N HIS A 102 15.48 2.29 -1.07
CA HIS A 102 14.74 1.10 -0.66
C HIS A 102 13.23 1.25 -0.86
N TRP A 103 12.77 2.35 -1.44
CA TRP A 103 11.38 2.63 -1.80
C TRP A 103 10.64 1.41 -2.38
N ARG A 104 11.26 0.69 -3.33
CA ARG A 104 10.65 -0.48 -3.99
C ARG A 104 10.36 -1.64 -3.04
N ALA A 105 11.07 -1.75 -1.91
CA ALA A 105 10.82 -2.80 -0.93
C ALA A 105 9.53 -2.54 -0.15
N VAL A 106 9.19 -1.27 0.09
CA VAL A 106 8.16 -0.86 1.06
C VAL A 106 6.88 -0.33 0.40
N THR A 107 6.96 0.08 -0.87
CA THR A 107 5.82 0.61 -1.64
C THR A 107 4.56 -0.27 -1.61
N PRO A 108 4.63 -1.63 -1.69
CA PRO A 108 3.42 -2.45 -1.66
C PRO A 108 2.72 -2.43 -0.28
N GLY A 109 3.51 -2.42 0.80
CA GLY A 109 2.99 -2.32 2.16
C GLY A 109 2.32 -0.96 2.41
N PHE A 110 2.93 0.12 1.94
CA PHE A 110 2.36 1.46 2.10
C PHE A 110 1.07 1.67 1.32
N GLN A 111 1.00 1.23 0.06
CA GLN A 111 -0.23 1.35 -0.74
C GLN A 111 -1.40 0.62 -0.09
N GLU A 112 -1.18 -0.61 0.38
CA GLU A 112 -2.22 -1.39 1.06
C GLU A 112 -2.63 -0.77 2.41
N TYR A 113 -1.66 -0.22 3.16
CA TYR A 113 -1.95 0.48 4.41
C TYR A 113 -2.79 1.74 4.17
N VAL A 114 -2.46 2.52 3.14
CA VAL A 114 -3.24 3.71 2.74
C VAL A 114 -4.67 3.32 2.40
N GLU A 115 -4.85 2.26 1.61
CA GLU A 115 -6.16 1.73 1.23
C GLU A 115 -6.97 1.34 2.46
N ALA A 116 -6.40 0.52 3.35
CA ALA A 116 -7.07 0.08 4.59
C ALA A 116 -7.40 1.25 5.54
N ARG A 117 -6.44 2.16 5.76
CA ARG A 117 -6.59 3.30 6.67
C ARG A 117 -7.63 4.29 6.16
N THR A 118 -7.71 4.48 4.85
CA THR A 118 -8.68 5.39 4.21
C THR A 118 -10.07 4.78 4.18
N LEU A 119 -10.20 3.48 3.87
CA LEU A 119 -11.49 2.78 3.96
C LEU A 119 -12.06 2.86 5.38
N CYS A 120 -11.21 2.64 6.39
CA CYS A 120 -11.58 2.80 7.79
C CYS A 120 -12.03 4.24 8.12
N SER A 121 -11.32 5.25 7.61
CA SER A 121 -11.66 6.66 7.80
C SER A 121 -13.03 7.02 7.21
N LEU A 122 -13.32 6.55 6.00
CA LEU A 122 -14.60 6.74 5.34
C LEU A 122 -15.73 6.10 6.13
N MET A 123 -15.54 4.86 6.61
CA MET A 123 -16.55 4.18 7.41
C MET A 123 -16.79 4.85 8.77
N GLN A 124 -15.77 5.46 9.36
CA GLN A 124 -15.87 6.11 10.67
C GLN A 124 -16.43 7.53 10.61
N THR A 125 -15.94 8.33 9.65
CA THR A 125 -16.13 9.79 9.63
C THR A 125 -16.72 10.32 8.33
N GLN A 126 -16.91 9.45 7.32
CA GLN A 126 -17.30 9.81 5.95
C GLN A 126 -16.32 10.78 5.27
N ASN A 127 -15.07 10.82 5.74
CA ASN A 127 -14.00 11.65 5.15
C ASN A 127 -12.80 10.80 4.72
N ILE A 128 -12.23 11.20 3.60
CA ILE A 128 -10.94 10.67 3.12
C ILE A 128 -9.84 11.31 3.99
N ILE A 129 -9.07 10.48 4.69
CA ILE A 129 -7.89 10.95 5.42
C ILE A 129 -6.89 11.54 4.43
N THR A 130 -6.41 12.74 4.72
CA THR A 130 -5.47 13.46 3.84
C THR A 130 -4.07 12.86 3.93
N PHE A 131 -3.25 13.14 2.90
CA PHE A 131 -1.84 12.77 2.91
C PHE A 131 -1.10 13.30 4.15
N GLN A 132 -1.38 14.54 4.55
CA GLN A 132 -0.71 15.18 5.68
C GLN A 132 -1.06 14.50 6.99
N GLU A 133 -2.36 14.25 7.25
CA GLU A 133 -2.81 13.55 8.45
C GLU A 133 -2.18 12.16 8.55
N MET A 134 -2.10 11.42 7.43
CA MET A 134 -1.46 10.13 7.42
C MET A 134 0.06 10.23 7.65
N GLN A 135 0.74 11.21 7.05
CA GLN A 135 2.17 11.42 7.27
C GLN A 135 2.49 11.82 8.72
N ASP A 136 1.60 12.57 9.36
CA ASP A 136 1.70 12.94 10.77
C ASP A 136 1.53 11.71 11.69
N GLU A 137 0.61 10.80 11.37
CA GLU A 137 0.46 9.50 12.06
C GLU A 137 1.74 8.64 11.97
N LEU A 138 2.53 8.82 10.91
CA LEU A 138 3.78 8.10 10.65
C LEU A 138 5.04 8.89 11.10
N THR A 139 4.84 9.92 11.91
CA THR A 139 5.92 10.69 12.54
C THR A 139 6.02 10.33 14.02
N TYR A 140 7.19 9.85 14.44
CA TYR A 140 7.42 9.32 15.78
C TYR A 140 8.40 10.20 16.54
N LYS A 141 8.14 10.37 17.84
CA LYS A 141 9.13 10.87 18.80
C LYS A 141 9.72 9.67 19.53
N ILE A 142 11.04 9.66 19.65
CA ILE A 142 11.80 8.62 20.33
C ILE A 142 12.61 9.29 21.42
N GLU A 143 12.38 8.86 22.65
CA GLU A 143 13.19 9.23 23.80
C GLU A 143 14.46 8.39 23.78
N ASP A 144 15.62 9.05 23.77
CA ASP A 144 16.91 8.39 23.84
C ASP A 144 17.38 8.35 25.31
N GLU A 145 17.19 7.20 25.96
CA GLU A 145 17.53 6.99 27.38
C GLU A 145 19.00 7.33 27.71
N ALA A 146 19.87 7.35 26.71
CA ALA A 146 21.30 7.60 26.88
C ALA A 146 21.70 9.09 26.89
N ASN A 147 20.88 9.99 26.34
CA ASN A 147 21.31 11.38 26.07
C ASN A 147 20.28 12.46 26.43
N ASP A 148 19.12 12.10 27.02
CA ASP A 148 18.07 13.03 27.45
C ASP A 148 17.61 13.98 26.31
N LYS A 149 17.70 13.49 25.07
CA LYS A 149 17.35 14.20 23.85
C LYS A 149 16.22 13.47 23.13
N GLU A 150 15.12 14.18 22.90
CA GLU A 150 14.08 13.72 21.98
C GLU A 150 14.60 13.75 20.55
N ARG A 151 14.56 12.61 19.85
CA ARG A 151 14.79 12.55 18.40
C ARG A 151 13.50 12.20 17.68
N SER A 152 13.24 12.84 16.54
CA SER A 152 12.08 12.54 15.70
C SER A 152 12.50 11.64 14.54
N VAL A 153 11.74 10.56 14.33
CA VAL A 153 11.89 9.64 13.21
C VAL A 153 10.63 9.72 12.36
N ILE A 154 10.81 9.98 11.07
CA ILE A 154 9.71 10.08 10.11
C ILE A 154 9.79 8.85 9.21
N THR A 155 8.73 8.03 9.22
CA THR A 155 8.57 7.04 8.15
C THR A 155 7.97 7.75 6.94
N MET A 156 8.79 7.94 5.91
CA MET A 156 8.38 8.69 4.71
C MET A 156 7.36 7.89 3.89
N LEU A 157 6.12 8.39 3.84
CA LEU A 157 5.10 7.94 2.90
C LEU A 157 5.15 8.85 1.67
N THR A 158 5.35 8.28 0.48
CA THR A 158 5.38 9.11 -0.72
C THR A 158 3.97 9.50 -1.15
N GLN A 159 3.84 10.68 -1.78
CA GLN A 159 2.58 11.07 -2.41
C GLN A 159 2.13 10.06 -3.47
N ASN A 160 3.07 9.45 -4.19
CA ASN A 160 2.76 8.44 -5.20
C ASN A 160 2.16 7.16 -4.56
N ASP A 161 2.69 6.68 -3.44
CA ASP A 161 2.10 5.55 -2.70
C ASP A 161 0.72 5.89 -2.16
N TYR A 162 0.55 7.10 -1.61
CA TYR A 162 -0.76 7.56 -1.16
C TYR A 162 -1.77 7.56 -2.31
N MET A 163 -1.42 8.16 -3.45
CA MET A 163 -2.31 8.19 -4.62
C MET A 163 -2.57 6.78 -5.17
N LEU A 164 -1.58 5.90 -5.24
CA LEU A 164 -1.81 4.53 -5.70
C LEU A 164 -2.74 3.74 -4.76
N GLY A 165 -2.57 3.89 -3.44
CA GLY A 165 -3.48 3.29 -2.45
C GLY A 165 -4.90 3.86 -2.51
N ILE A 166 -5.05 5.17 -2.73
CA ILE A 166 -6.37 5.80 -2.95
C ILE A 166 -7.00 5.32 -4.26
N ALA A 167 -6.21 5.05 -5.30
CA ALA A 167 -6.74 4.50 -6.55
C ALA A 167 -7.28 3.07 -6.34
N ASP A 168 -6.59 2.25 -5.55
CA ASP A 168 -7.05 0.90 -5.20
C ASP A 168 -8.29 0.87 -4.30
N LEU A 169 -8.38 1.82 -3.35
CA LEU A 169 -9.58 2.06 -2.54
C LEU A 169 -10.87 2.18 -3.37
N THR A 170 -10.79 2.73 -4.59
CA THR A 170 -11.98 2.83 -5.46
C THR A 170 -12.58 1.46 -5.80
N GLY A 171 -11.75 0.43 -5.86
CA GLY A 171 -12.18 -0.97 -6.01
C GLY A 171 -12.91 -1.48 -4.78
N GLU A 172 -12.43 -1.14 -3.57
CA GLU A 172 -13.09 -1.53 -2.33
C GLU A 172 -14.42 -0.80 -2.13
N LEU A 173 -14.49 0.50 -2.42
CA LEU A 173 -15.75 1.24 -2.39
C LEU A 173 -16.76 0.69 -3.39
N MET A 174 -16.29 0.26 -4.57
CA MET A 174 -17.15 -0.40 -5.55
C MET A 174 -17.69 -1.74 -5.07
N ARG A 175 -16.84 -2.60 -4.49
CA ARG A 175 -17.29 -3.86 -3.87
C ARG A 175 -18.29 -3.61 -2.75
N ARG A 176 -18.04 -2.62 -1.90
CA ARG A 176 -18.92 -2.25 -0.79
C ARG A 176 -20.28 -1.77 -1.26
N ALA A 177 -20.32 -0.92 -2.29
CA ALA A 177 -21.57 -0.44 -2.89
C ALA A 177 -22.42 -1.58 -3.46
N ILE A 178 -21.79 -2.57 -4.11
CA ILE A 178 -22.50 -3.74 -4.66
C ILE A 178 -23.06 -4.62 -3.52
N ASN A 179 -22.28 -4.83 -2.46
CA ASN A 179 -22.70 -5.61 -1.30
C ASN A 179 -23.83 -4.93 -0.50
N SER A 180 -23.86 -3.59 -0.46
CA SER A 180 -24.90 -2.84 0.25
C SER A 180 -26.26 -2.96 -0.46
N ILE A 181 -26.29 -3.04 -1.80
CA ILE A 181 -27.52 -3.28 -2.57
C ILE A 181 -28.14 -4.63 -2.21
N ALA A 182 -27.33 -5.68 -2.09
CA ALA A 182 -27.82 -7.01 -1.70
C ALA A 182 -28.44 -7.02 -0.30
N SER A 183 -28.00 -6.09 0.57
CA SER A 183 -28.48 -5.95 1.94
C SER A 183 -29.65 -4.97 2.09
N GLY A 184 -30.05 -4.29 1.02
CA GLY A 184 -31.11 -3.27 1.02
C GLY A 184 -30.66 -1.89 1.54
N ASP A 185 -29.37 -1.67 1.80
CA ASP A 185 -28.85 -0.38 2.25
C ASP A 185 -28.55 0.53 1.05
N SER A 186 -29.56 1.33 0.73
CA SER A 186 -29.50 2.31 -0.35
C SER A 186 -28.53 3.46 -0.07
N GLU A 187 -28.42 3.92 1.18
CA GLU A 187 -27.65 5.12 1.53
C GLU A 187 -26.15 4.87 1.35
N GLU A 188 -25.67 3.74 1.85
CA GLU A 188 -24.27 3.34 1.69
C GLU A 188 -23.86 3.20 0.22
N CYS A 189 -24.78 2.69 -0.62
CA CYS A 189 -24.55 2.56 -2.06
C CYS A 189 -24.34 3.93 -2.71
N PHE A 190 -25.21 4.91 -2.39
CA PHE A 190 -25.09 6.27 -2.90
C PHE A 190 -23.81 6.96 -2.42
N ASN A 191 -23.46 6.81 -1.14
CA ASN A 191 -22.25 7.39 -0.56
C ASN A 191 -20.99 6.82 -1.23
N CYS A 192 -20.90 5.50 -1.38
CA CYS A 192 -19.80 4.86 -2.11
C CYS A 192 -19.72 5.36 -3.56
N CYS A 193 -20.86 5.45 -4.26
CA CYS A 193 -20.92 5.98 -5.63
C CYS A 193 -20.38 7.40 -5.74
N GLN A 194 -20.79 8.27 -4.83
CA GLN A 194 -20.35 9.66 -4.80
C GLN A 194 -18.84 9.74 -4.54
N ASN A 195 -18.34 9.00 -3.55
CA ASN A 195 -16.91 8.92 -3.26
C ASN A 195 -16.08 8.43 -4.46
N VAL A 196 -16.51 7.38 -5.17
CA VAL A 196 -15.79 6.88 -6.35
C VAL A 196 -15.80 7.90 -7.49
N ARG A 197 -16.92 8.62 -7.71
CA ARG A 197 -17.03 9.70 -8.70
C ARG A 197 -16.10 10.88 -8.38
N ASP A 198 -16.07 11.30 -7.11
CA ASP A 198 -15.25 12.43 -6.66
C ASP A 198 -13.76 12.10 -6.77
N LEU A 199 -13.37 10.87 -6.38
CA LEU A 199 -12.01 10.37 -6.56
C LEU A 199 -11.61 10.32 -8.04
N TYR A 200 -12.46 9.78 -8.92
CA TYR A 200 -12.17 9.76 -10.35
C TYR A 200 -12.02 11.16 -10.94
N THR A 201 -12.92 12.08 -10.57
CA THR A 201 -12.86 13.48 -11.01
C THR A 201 -11.57 14.15 -10.53
N GLY A 202 -11.17 13.89 -9.28
CA GLY A 202 -9.88 14.34 -8.74
C GLY A 202 -8.70 13.81 -9.56
N TYR A 203 -8.71 12.52 -9.90
CA TYR A 203 -7.64 11.92 -10.72
C TYR A 203 -7.54 12.49 -12.14
N LEU A 204 -8.66 12.86 -12.76
CA LEU A 204 -8.64 13.51 -14.08
C LEU A 204 -7.91 14.86 -14.05
N GLY A 205 -7.90 15.54 -12.90
CA GLY A 205 -7.19 16.81 -12.72
C GLY A 205 -5.68 16.67 -12.50
N VAL A 206 -5.18 15.46 -12.23
CA VAL A 206 -3.75 15.25 -11.95
C VAL A 206 -2.99 15.07 -13.27
N THR A 207 -2.01 15.96 -13.51
CA THR A 207 -1.13 15.90 -14.68
C THR A 207 0.31 15.55 -14.25
N GLY A 208 1.11 14.98 -15.16
CA GLY A 208 2.50 14.59 -14.85
C GLY A 208 2.63 13.34 -13.96
N CYS A 209 1.60 12.49 -13.92
CA CYS A 209 1.52 11.30 -13.09
C CYS A 209 2.54 10.21 -13.44
N SER A 210 2.85 9.35 -12.46
CA SER A 210 3.58 8.11 -12.71
C SER A 210 2.81 7.21 -13.69
N ARG A 211 3.55 6.40 -14.45
CA ARG A 211 2.95 5.44 -15.40
C ARG A 211 1.98 4.48 -14.71
N ASP A 212 2.27 4.10 -13.47
CA ASP A 212 1.42 3.21 -12.69
C ASP A 212 0.10 3.87 -12.32
N LEU A 213 0.11 5.15 -11.95
CA LEU A 213 -1.11 5.87 -11.66
C LEU A 213 -1.98 6.07 -12.91
N ILE A 214 -1.36 6.32 -14.06
CA ILE A 214 -2.07 6.37 -15.36
C ILE A 214 -2.77 5.04 -15.66
N ARG A 215 -2.11 3.91 -15.37
CA ARG A 215 -2.73 2.58 -15.51
C ARG A 215 -3.89 2.37 -14.55
N LYS A 216 -3.80 2.86 -13.30
CA LYS A 216 -4.89 2.74 -12.34
C LYS A 216 -6.14 3.53 -12.75
N LEU A 217 -5.98 4.62 -13.49
CA LEU A 217 -7.10 5.45 -13.93
C LEU A 217 -8.14 4.70 -14.78
N SER A 218 -7.72 3.76 -15.63
CA SER A 218 -8.65 2.93 -16.40
C SER A 218 -9.48 2.02 -15.50
N THR A 219 -8.87 1.43 -14.48
CA THR A 219 -9.56 0.65 -13.45
C THR A 219 -10.50 1.52 -12.62
N THR A 220 -10.06 2.71 -12.21
CA THR A 220 -10.91 3.66 -11.46
C THR A 220 -12.13 4.06 -12.28
N ARG A 221 -11.98 4.34 -13.58
CA ARG A 221 -13.12 4.61 -14.48
C ARG A 221 -14.10 3.45 -14.51
N ARG A 222 -13.61 2.21 -14.67
CA ARG A 222 -14.44 1.01 -14.66
C ARG A 222 -15.16 0.82 -13.32
N ASN A 223 -14.53 1.21 -12.21
CA ASN A 223 -15.16 1.18 -10.89
C ASN A 223 -16.31 2.18 -10.80
N VAL A 224 -16.15 3.40 -11.33
CA VAL A 224 -17.25 4.39 -11.45
C VAL A 224 -18.43 3.79 -12.22
N GLU A 225 -18.18 3.27 -13.42
CA GLU A 225 -19.22 2.71 -14.30
C GLU A 225 -20.02 1.60 -13.61
N LYS A 226 -19.32 0.72 -12.87
CA LYS A 226 -19.97 -0.35 -12.10
C LYS A 226 -20.87 0.18 -10.98
N VAL A 227 -20.38 1.13 -10.20
CA VAL A 227 -21.15 1.65 -9.05
C VAL A 227 -22.32 2.53 -9.52
N GLU A 228 -22.14 3.32 -10.57
CA GLU A 228 -23.23 4.08 -11.19
C GLU A 228 -24.32 3.18 -11.76
N ALA A 229 -23.95 2.09 -12.44
CA ALA A 229 -24.92 1.10 -12.92
C ALA A 229 -25.71 0.46 -11.77
N ALA A 230 -25.02 0.20 -10.65
CA ALA A 230 -25.62 -0.37 -9.46
C ALA A 230 -26.64 0.59 -8.81
N VAL A 231 -26.26 1.87 -8.67
CA VAL A 231 -27.14 2.95 -8.19
C VAL A 231 -28.33 3.19 -9.13
N TYR A 232 -28.09 3.21 -10.44
CA TYR A 232 -29.15 3.36 -11.44
C TYR A 232 -30.19 2.25 -11.30
N ALA A 233 -29.75 1.00 -11.22
CA ALA A 233 -30.65 -0.13 -11.07
C ALA A 233 -31.45 -0.07 -9.77
N LEU A 234 -30.82 0.31 -8.66
CA LEU A 234 -31.50 0.53 -7.38
C LEU A 234 -32.60 1.60 -7.52
N ARG A 235 -32.31 2.72 -8.18
CA ARG A 235 -33.24 3.85 -8.33
C ARG A 235 -34.44 3.54 -9.21
N VAL A 236 -34.24 2.82 -10.31
CA VAL A 236 -35.30 2.43 -11.26
C VAL A 236 -36.20 1.35 -10.66
N ARG A 237 -35.66 0.45 -9.86
CA ARG A 237 -36.38 -0.73 -9.34
C ARG A 237 -36.98 -0.56 -7.95
N GLY A 238 -36.74 0.58 -7.29
CA GLY A 238 -37.28 0.84 -5.96
C GLY A 238 -36.68 -0.06 -4.85
N GLY A 239 -35.45 -0.56 -5.03
CA GLY A 239 -34.74 -1.34 -4.01
C GLY A 239 -34.74 -2.87 -4.19
N GLU A 240 -35.41 -3.43 -5.21
CA GLU A 240 -35.34 -4.86 -5.52
C GLU A 240 -34.12 -5.19 -6.41
N ALA A 241 -33.16 -5.97 -5.90
CA ALA A 241 -31.90 -6.29 -6.58
C ALA A 241 -32.04 -7.40 -7.65
N PRO A 242 -31.51 -7.25 -8.88
CA PRO A 242 -31.48 -8.35 -9.86
C PRO A 242 -30.28 -9.29 -9.71
N PRO A 243 -30.47 -10.60 -9.95
CA PRO A 243 -29.37 -11.56 -10.17
C PRO A 243 -28.47 -11.20 -11.37
N ALA A 244 -28.98 -10.44 -12.35
CA ALA A 244 -28.32 -10.18 -13.63
C ALA A 244 -27.23 -9.08 -13.62
N LEU A 245 -27.17 -8.21 -12.59
CA LEU A 245 -26.07 -7.23 -12.46
C LEU A 245 -24.72 -7.89 -12.15
N LEU A 246 -24.74 -9.11 -11.64
CA LEU A 246 -23.54 -9.94 -11.46
C LEU A 246 -23.02 -10.51 -12.80
N ALA A 247 -23.78 -10.39 -13.89
CA ALA A 247 -23.54 -11.09 -15.16
C ALA A 247 -23.57 -10.17 -16.40
N ALA A 248 -23.55 -8.83 -16.23
CA ALA A 248 -23.53 -7.93 -17.38
C ALA A 248 -22.20 -8.08 -18.15
N ALA A 249 -22.29 -8.60 -19.38
CA ALA A 249 -21.16 -8.67 -20.30
C ALA A 249 -20.64 -7.26 -20.61
N PRO A 250 -19.31 -7.07 -20.71
CA PRO A 250 -18.73 -5.76 -21.01
C PRO A 250 -19.27 -5.22 -22.36
N PRO A 251 -19.40 -3.89 -22.50
CA PRO A 251 -19.80 -3.27 -23.77
C PRO A 251 -18.91 -3.72 -24.92
N SER A 252 -19.46 -3.85 -26.13
CA SER A 252 -18.75 -4.38 -27.30
C SER A 252 -17.47 -3.61 -27.70
N TRP A 253 -17.33 -2.36 -27.24
CA TRP A 253 -16.14 -1.54 -27.46
C TRP A 253 -15.01 -1.78 -26.44
N ASP A 254 -15.29 -2.50 -25.35
CA ASP A 254 -14.35 -2.85 -24.28
C ASP A 254 -13.73 -4.27 -24.47
N ALA A 255 -14.20 -5.02 -25.47
CA ALA A 255 -13.71 -6.37 -25.78
C ALA A 255 -12.25 -6.40 -26.30
N ALA A 256 -11.69 -5.24 -26.66
CA ALA A 256 -10.36 -5.15 -27.26
C ALA A 256 -9.21 -5.06 -26.23
N SER A 257 -9.48 -4.98 -24.92
CA SER A 257 -8.44 -4.75 -23.90
C SER A 257 -8.12 -5.97 -23.03
N THR A 258 -8.55 -7.19 -23.38
CA THR A 258 -8.12 -8.42 -22.70
C THR A 258 -6.70 -8.83 -23.14
N HIS A 259 -5.72 -8.00 -22.83
CA HIS A 259 -4.36 -8.50 -22.62
C HIS A 259 -4.29 -8.98 -21.17
N SER A 260 -4.34 -10.30 -21.01
CA SER A 260 -4.02 -10.94 -19.73
C SER A 260 -2.51 -10.81 -19.51
N ASP A 261 -2.09 -9.82 -18.75
CA ASP A 261 -0.74 -9.79 -18.19
C ASP A 261 -0.71 -10.74 -16.98
N ASP A 262 -0.76 -12.04 -17.28
CA ASP A 262 -0.35 -13.10 -16.37
C ASP A 262 1.19 -13.10 -16.36
N GLU A 263 1.78 -12.17 -15.62
CA GLU A 263 3.18 -12.29 -15.21
C GLU A 263 3.27 -13.30 -14.07
N GLY A 264 3.27 -14.57 -14.48
CA GLY A 264 3.66 -15.67 -13.64
C GLY A 264 5.01 -15.37 -12.99
N PHE A 265 5.04 -15.50 -11.67
CA PHE A 265 6.26 -15.53 -10.89
C PHE A 265 7.23 -16.59 -11.44
N TYR A 266 8.40 -16.15 -11.91
CA TYR A 266 9.64 -16.91 -11.90
C TYR A 266 10.77 -16.00 -11.40
#